data_AF-A0A5C6EVQ9-F1
#
_entry.id   AF-A0A5C6EVQ9-F1
#
_cell.length_a   1.000
_cell.length_b   1.000
_cell.length_c   1.000
_cell.angle_alpha   90.00
_cell.angle_beta   90.00
_cell.angle_gamma   90.00
#
_symmetry.space_group_name_H-M   'P 1'
#
loop_
_entity.id
_entity.type
_entity.pdbx_description
1 polymer ?
#
loop_
_entity_poly.entity_id
_entity_poly.type
_entity_poly.pdbx_seq_one_letter_code
_entity_poly.pdbx_strand_id
1 'polypeptide(L)'
;MFFIYGTDAPLYHYPIVTSVMVVINVVVHWAIFMTGVDVTPWILAFGDGYHPIQMVTHNFLHMGWFHLIGNMLFLFPFGLVVEGKIGWARMLALYMAIGTVQGFTQQTMMLPFDTGSDAAEMVAMFDSPDSPLDEDVKKELKSQWRKDLMQEGFGSLGASAVIFGLLAVCVIWAPSNNFDVYFRWGLFMPAPDGGIREWAISTVCAMFVAKEMFMFWLMGMPLSSEALHLNGFIVGAACGAGMLVWGWVDCEGYDLISIWGGKPYKAKAIAKREREERAKHLQSLKPKGPPQAVIPKMPHQIQSNVMATTTPSPDTPDLIPGDPVAFAGARTAVKVNLFDHDLSLPDFDDGTVLVDPVAQTRQEIDALMAQEDYAGAIALFAAERKVDRQFVLLPASLARLAAGLIRNHHTKAAIALLKIGSDVYPANAPEWRTRVASLYLSASPADPIAAIKHLKQVDKQMLNSKTRDRFLAVAKQAKEMARG
;
A
#
# COMPACT_ATOMS: atom_id res chain seq x y z
N MET A 1 -10.21 22.82 1.64
CA MET A 1 -9.41 22.33 0.50
C MET A 1 -8.75 21.03 0.92
N PHE A 2 -8.89 19.99 0.12
CA PHE A 2 -8.33 18.67 0.37
C PHE A 2 -7.63 18.23 -0.91
N PHE A 3 -6.34 17.89 -0.85
CA PHE A 3 -5.63 17.28 -1.97
C PHE A 3 -4.64 16.23 -1.48
N ILE A 4 -4.54 15.14 -2.23
CA ILE A 4 -3.56 14.09 -2.01
C ILE A 4 -2.39 14.36 -2.95
N TYR A 5 -1.16 14.32 -2.45
CA TYR A 5 0.03 14.59 -3.27
C TYR A 5 1.11 13.50 -3.21
N GLY A 6 0.96 12.50 -2.34
CA GLY A 6 1.92 11.41 -2.19
C GLY A 6 1.31 10.18 -1.53
N THR A 7 2.04 9.07 -1.51
CA THR A 7 1.64 7.82 -0.85
C THR A 7 2.86 6.99 -0.47
N ASP A 8 2.76 6.23 0.62
CA ASP A 8 3.75 5.23 1.04
C ASP A 8 3.48 3.83 0.45
N ALA A 9 2.41 3.67 -0.34
CA ALA A 9 2.07 2.40 -0.96
C ALA A 9 3.20 1.93 -1.91
N PRO A 10 3.62 0.64 -1.85
CA PRO A 10 4.61 0.12 -2.78
C PRO A 10 4.15 0.21 -4.24
N LEU A 11 4.90 0.93 -5.08
CA LEU A 11 4.65 1.11 -6.51
C LEU A 11 5.76 0.44 -7.33
N TYR A 12 5.41 -0.55 -8.15
CA TYR A 12 6.37 -1.29 -9.00
C TYR A 12 6.36 -0.82 -10.46
N HIS A 13 5.33 -0.07 -10.85
CA HIS A 13 5.12 0.40 -12.21
C HIS A 13 4.88 1.91 -12.23
N TYR A 14 5.29 2.55 -13.34
CA TYR A 14 4.98 3.95 -13.58
C TYR A 14 3.49 4.15 -13.89
N PRO A 15 2.88 5.28 -13.49
CA PRO A 15 1.46 5.59 -13.69
C PRO A 15 1.16 6.10 -15.12
N ILE A 16 1.44 5.27 -16.13
CA ILE A 16 1.31 5.66 -17.54
C ILE A 16 -0.17 5.88 -17.90
N VAL A 17 -1.02 4.90 -17.64
CA VAL A 17 -2.45 4.96 -17.99
C VAL A 17 -3.15 6.01 -17.16
N THR A 18 -2.89 6.11 -15.86
CA THR A 18 -3.44 7.17 -15.02
C THR A 18 -3.10 8.55 -15.57
N SER A 19 -1.83 8.79 -15.93
CA SER A 19 -1.41 10.07 -16.52
C SER A 19 -2.07 10.33 -17.87
N VAL A 20 -2.14 9.31 -18.73
CA VAL A 20 -2.79 9.41 -20.05
C VAL A 20 -4.29 9.69 -19.91
N MET A 21 -4.99 9.04 -18.98
CA MET A 21 -6.41 9.29 -18.73
C MET A 21 -6.64 10.72 -18.24
N VAL A 22 -5.77 11.24 -17.37
CA VAL A 22 -5.84 12.66 -16.95
C VAL A 22 -5.69 13.58 -18.16
N VAL A 23 -4.66 13.36 -18.99
CA VAL A 23 -4.42 14.18 -20.19
C VAL A 23 -5.59 14.09 -21.17
N ILE A 24 -6.11 12.90 -21.44
CA ILE A 24 -7.26 12.71 -22.35
C ILE A 24 -8.47 13.49 -21.86
N ASN A 25 -8.81 13.39 -20.57
CA ASN A 25 -9.96 14.10 -20.01
C ASN A 25 -9.81 15.63 -20.11
N VAL A 26 -8.61 16.15 -19.84
CA VAL A 26 -8.31 17.58 -19.99
C VAL A 26 -8.41 18.01 -21.45
N VAL A 27 -7.83 17.26 -22.38
CA VAL A 27 -7.84 17.57 -23.81
C VAL A 27 -9.27 17.51 -24.38
N VAL A 28 -10.04 16.47 -24.04
CA VAL A 28 -11.44 16.32 -24.47
C VAL A 28 -12.27 17.48 -23.94
N HIS A 29 -12.17 17.81 -22.66
CA HIS A 29 -12.91 18.93 -22.08
C HIS A 29 -12.53 20.27 -22.72
N TRP A 30 -11.23 20.51 -22.93
CA TRP A 30 -10.75 21.72 -23.59
C TRP A 30 -11.22 21.80 -25.04
N ALA A 31 -11.19 20.70 -25.80
CA ALA A 31 -11.68 20.66 -27.17
C ALA A 31 -13.19 20.93 -27.25
N ILE A 32 -13.99 20.36 -26.34
CA ILE A 32 -15.44 20.65 -26.24
C ILE A 32 -15.66 22.13 -25.95
N PHE A 33 -14.93 22.71 -24.99
CA PHE A 33 -15.01 24.12 -24.65
C PHE A 33 -14.68 25.04 -25.85
N MET A 34 -13.65 24.70 -26.62
CA MET A 34 -13.22 25.51 -27.77
C MET A 34 -14.13 25.39 -28.99
N THR A 35 -14.73 24.21 -29.20
CA THR A 35 -15.55 23.93 -30.40
C THR A 35 -17.03 24.20 -30.19
N GLY A 36 -17.51 24.15 -28.94
CA GLY A 36 -18.95 24.18 -28.65
C GLY A 36 -19.71 22.98 -29.22
N VAL A 37 -19.00 21.88 -29.50
CA VAL A 37 -19.63 20.67 -30.07
C VAL A 37 -20.71 20.14 -29.14
N ASP A 38 -21.84 19.72 -29.72
CA ASP A 38 -22.88 19.05 -28.97
C ASP A 38 -22.40 17.68 -28.48
N VAL A 39 -22.33 17.52 -27.16
CA VAL A 39 -21.85 16.30 -26.50
C VAL A 39 -22.95 15.32 -26.14
N THR A 40 -24.22 15.70 -26.35
CA THR A 40 -25.40 14.88 -26.05
C THR A 40 -25.28 13.43 -26.54
N PRO A 41 -24.76 13.14 -27.76
CA PRO A 41 -24.63 11.76 -28.24
C PRO A 41 -23.70 10.86 -27.42
N TRP A 42 -22.82 11.43 -26.60
CA TRP A 42 -21.78 10.73 -25.84
C TRP A 42 -22.04 10.67 -24.34
N ILE A 43 -23.08 11.35 -23.85
CA ILE A 43 -23.54 11.26 -22.46
C ILE A 43 -24.28 9.94 -22.28
N LEU A 44 -24.20 9.34 -21.09
CA LEU A 44 -24.93 8.13 -20.77
C LEU A 44 -26.41 8.44 -20.55
N ALA A 45 -27.24 8.15 -21.54
CA ALA A 45 -28.68 8.35 -21.45
C ALA A 45 -29.34 7.29 -20.56
N PHE A 46 -30.31 7.72 -19.75
CA PHE A 46 -31.13 6.88 -18.89
C PHE A 46 -32.52 6.65 -19.50
N GLY A 47 -33.16 5.53 -19.19
CA GLY A 47 -34.51 5.18 -19.67
C GLY A 47 -34.58 4.74 -21.15
N ASP A 48 -33.68 5.22 -22.01
CA ASP A 48 -33.67 4.96 -23.46
C ASP A 48 -32.95 3.65 -23.87
N GLY A 49 -33.09 2.59 -23.07
CA GLY A 49 -32.45 1.31 -23.35
C GLY A 49 -30.92 1.29 -23.17
N TYR A 50 -30.26 0.40 -23.91
CA TYR A 50 -28.81 0.17 -23.78
C TYR A 50 -28.02 0.86 -24.88
N HIS A 51 -27.02 1.66 -24.49
CA HIS A 51 -26.16 2.41 -25.41
C HIS A 51 -24.68 2.08 -25.17
N PRO A 52 -24.13 1.00 -25.76
CA PRO A 52 -22.77 0.53 -25.46
C PRO A 52 -21.65 1.55 -25.70
N ILE A 53 -21.81 2.43 -26.70
CA ILE A 53 -20.84 3.51 -26.96
C ILE A 53 -20.88 4.51 -25.80
N GLN A 54 -22.07 4.89 -25.35
CA GLN A 54 -22.25 5.83 -24.25
C GLN A 54 -21.70 5.29 -22.93
N MET A 55 -21.84 3.98 -22.67
CA MET A 55 -21.23 3.30 -21.50
C MET A 55 -19.71 3.49 -21.41
N VAL A 56 -19.06 3.82 -22.52
CA VAL A 56 -17.63 4.14 -22.55
C VAL A 56 -17.41 5.65 -22.56
N THR A 57 -18.03 6.37 -23.50
CA THR A 57 -17.71 7.78 -23.77
C THR A 57 -18.08 8.71 -22.62
N HIS A 58 -19.12 8.40 -21.86
CA HIS A 58 -19.59 9.26 -20.76
C HIS A 58 -18.54 9.47 -19.66
N ASN A 59 -17.63 8.50 -19.48
CA ASN A 59 -16.54 8.56 -18.51
C ASN A 59 -15.53 9.68 -18.82
N PHE A 60 -15.55 10.24 -20.05
CA PHE A 60 -14.61 11.27 -20.51
C PHE A 60 -15.22 12.68 -20.58
N LEU A 61 -16.53 12.80 -20.34
CA LEU A 61 -17.25 14.06 -20.36
C LEU A 61 -17.33 14.66 -18.95
N HIS A 62 -17.26 15.98 -18.83
CA HIS A 62 -17.24 16.67 -17.52
C HIS A 62 -18.12 17.93 -17.56
N MET A 63 -18.91 18.13 -16.50
CA MET A 63 -19.77 19.32 -16.34
C MET A 63 -18.94 20.49 -15.80
N GLY A 64 -18.35 21.25 -16.73
CA GLY A 64 -17.52 22.41 -16.40
C GLY A 64 -16.18 22.09 -15.73
N TRP A 65 -15.40 23.15 -15.51
CA TRP A 65 -14.01 23.06 -15.06
C TRP A 65 -13.85 22.49 -13.65
N PHE A 66 -14.72 22.83 -12.72
CA PHE A 66 -14.62 22.34 -11.33
C PHE A 66 -14.85 20.83 -11.22
N HIS A 67 -15.81 20.28 -11.99
CA HIS A 67 -16.04 18.84 -12.04
C HIS A 67 -14.82 18.12 -12.62
N LEU A 68 -14.24 18.64 -13.72
CA LEU A 68 -13.01 18.10 -14.29
C LEU A 68 -11.86 18.11 -13.28
N ILE A 69 -11.54 19.27 -12.70
CA ILE A 69 -10.42 19.42 -11.76
C ILE A 69 -10.61 18.50 -10.55
N GLY A 70 -11.82 18.45 -9.99
CA GLY A 70 -12.16 17.55 -8.89
C GLY A 70 -11.86 16.09 -9.25
N ASN A 71 -12.33 15.62 -10.41
CA ASN A 71 -12.08 14.25 -10.86
C ASN A 71 -10.59 13.99 -11.06
N MET A 72 -9.84 14.90 -11.66
CA MET A 72 -8.40 14.67 -11.90
C MET A 72 -7.59 14.62 -10.59
N LEU A 73 -7.97 15.44 -9.59
CA LEU A 73 -7.35 15.43 -8.26
C LEU A 73 -7.53 14.12 -7.50
N PHE A 74 -8.59 13.35 -7.80
CA PHE A 74 -8.81 12.03 -7.21
C PHE A 74 -8.36 10.88 -8.12
N LEU A 75 -8.55 11.00 -9.43
CA LEU A 75 -8.11 9.99 -10.40
C LEU A 75 -6.60 9.73 -10.27
N PHE A 76 -5.81 10.79 -10.16
CA PHE A 76 -4.36 10.65 -10.11
C PHE A 76 -3.85 9.85 -8.89
N PRO A 77 -4.16 10.21 -7.63
CA PRO A 77 -3.63 9.49 -6.46
C PRO A 77 -4.18 8.06 -6.34
N PHE A 78 -5.46 7.82 -6.60
CA PHE A 78 -6.01 6.45 -6.55
C PHE A 78 -5.49 5.62 -7.73
N GLY A 79 -5.44 6.19 -8.93
CA GLY A 79 -4.88 5.53 -10.11
C GLY A 79 -3.40 5.18 -9.92
N LEU A 80 -2.61 6.06 -9.30
CA LEU A 80 -1.20 5.83 -8.98
C LEU A 80 -1.00 4.56 -8.15
N VAL A 81 -1.77 4.38 -7.06
CA VAL A 81 -1.70 3.21 -6.19
C VAL A 81 -2.08 1.93 -6.94
N VAL A 82 -3.17 1.98 -7.70
CA VAL A 82 -3.68 0.82 -8.45
C VAL A 82 -2.72 0.43 -9.56
N GLU A 83 -2.35 1.36 -10.45
CA GLU A 83 -1.45 1.12 -11.57
C GLU A 83 -0.06 0.71 -11.10
N GLY A 84 0.44 1.31 -10.00
CA GLY A 84 1.71 0.93 -9.40
C GLY A 84 1.79 -0.56 -9.06
N LYS A 85 0.66 -1.18 -8.64
CA LYS A 85 0.60 -2.60 -8.28
C LYS A 85 0.42 -3.54 -9.48
N ILE A 86 -0.37 -3.16 -10.49
CA ILE A 86 -0.79 -4.09 -11.57
C ILE A 86 -0.19 -3.78 -12.95
N GLY A 87 0.43 -2.61 -13.11
CA GLY A 87 0.96 -2.12 -14.37
C GLY A 87 -0.09 -1.61 -15.36
N TRP A 88 0.39 -0.91 -16.38
CA TRP A 88 -0.43 -0.14 -17.32
C TRP A 88 -1.52 -0.96 -18.03
N ALA A 89 -1.21 -2.15 -18.54
CA ALA A 89 -2.17 -2.93 -19.34
C ALA A 89 -3.38 -3.39 -18.52
N ARG A 90 -3.13 -3.82 -17.27
CA ARG A 90 -4.20 -4.23 -16.35
C ARG A 90 -4.94 -3.01 -15.81
N MET A 91 -4.25 -1.89 -15.58
CA MET A 91 -4.89 -0.63 -15.21
C MET A 91 -5.87 -0.16 -16.30
N LEU A 92 -5.46 -0.19 -17.58
CA LEU A 92 -6.34 0.16 -18.69
C LEU A 92 -7.57 -0.75 -18.74
N ALA A 93 -7.37 -2.06 -18.68
CA ALA A 93 -8.48 -3.02 -18.67
C ALA A 93 -9.42 -2.80 -17.47
N LEU A 94 -8.87 -2.57 -16.28
CA LEU A 94 -9.63 -2.31 -15.06
C LEU A 94 -10.43 -1.01 -15.16
N TYR A 95 -9.80 0.09 -15.59
CA TYR A 95 -10.46 1.39 -15.76
C TYR A 95 -11.63 1.28 -16.74
N MET A 96 -11.40 0.66 -17.90
CA MET A 96 -12.44 0.48 -18.92
C MET A 96 -13.53 -0.49 -18.47
N ALA A 97 -13.18 -1.56 -17.74
CA ALA A 97 -14.14 -2.50 -17.19
C ALA A 97 -15.05 -1.83 -16.15
N ILE A 98 -14.49 -1.11 -15.18
CA ILE A 98 -15.28 -0.36 -14.19
C ILE A 98 -16.18 0.65 -14.90
N GLY A 99 -15.64 1.45 -15.82
CA GLY A 99 -16.38 2.46 -16.57
C GLY A 99 -17.52 1.92 -17.43
N THR A 100 -17.31 0.78 -18.08
CA THR A 100 -18.33 0.16 -18.93
C THR A 100 -19.39 -0.56 -18.08
N VAL A 101 -18.96 -1.34 -17.09
CA VAL A 101 -19.87 -2.11 -16.23
C VAL A 101 -20.74 -1.18 -15.40
N GLN A 102 -20.19 -0.08 -14.87
CA GLN A 102 -21.00 0.89 -14.15
C GLN A 102 -22.02 1.56 -15.07
N GLY A 103 -21.65 1.92 -16.31
CA GLY A 103 -22.59 2.53 -17.26
C GLY A 103 -23.72 1.57 -17.60
N PHE A 104 -23.41 0.28 -17.75
CA PHE A 104 -24.39 -0.78 -17.90
C PHE A 104 -25.31 -0.92 -16.68
N THR A 105 -24.77 -0.95 -15.44
CA THR A 105 -25.63 -1.02 -14.24
C THR A 105 -26.49 0.22 -14.11
N GLN A 106 -25.96 1.42 -14.39
CA GLN A 106 -26.72 2.66 -14.35
C GLN A 106 -27.88 2.62 -15.35
N GLN A 107 -27.64 2.26 -16.62
CA GLN A 107 -28.73 2.12 -17.60
C GLN A 107 -29.75 1.07 -17.15
N THR A 108 -29.29 -0.08 -16.65
CA THR A 108 -30.18 -1.15 -16.16
C THR A 108 -31.06 -0.69 -14.99
N MET A 109 -30.49 0.02 -14.02
CA MET A 109 -31.22 0.59 -12.88
C MET A 109 -32.25 1.64 -13.33
N MET A 110 -32.00 2.29 -14.48
CA MET A 110 -32.83 3.35 -15.01
C MET A 110 -33.84 2.88 -16.07
N LEU A 111 -33.78 1.64 -16.54
CA LEU A 111 -34.78 1.07 -17.47
C LEU A 111 -36.22 1.17 -16.96
N PRO A 112 -36.53 0.97 -15.66
CA PRO A 112 -37.92 1.06 -15.17
C PRO A 112 -38.45 2.50 -15.09
N PHE A 113 -37.58 3.50 -15.14
CA PHE A 113 -37.94 4.92 -15.13
C PHE A 113 -38.02 5.38 -16.59
N ASP A 114 -39.10 4.96 -17.25
CA ASP A 114 -39.28 5.09 -18.70
C ASP A 114 -39.70 6.51 -19.10
N THR A 115 -38.75 7.45 -19.10
CA THR A 115 -38.91 8.71 -19.84
C THR A 115 -38.79 8.55 -21.34
N GLY A 116 -38.36 7.36 -21.79
CA GLY A 116 -38.37 6.95 -23.19
C GLY A 116 -39.78 6.82 -23.76
N SER A 117 -40.78 6.47 -22.94
CA SER A 117 -42.19 6.41 -23.36
C SER A 117 -42.76 7.79 -23.70
N ASP A 118 -42.57 8.78 -22.83
CA ASP A 118 -42.95 10.18 -23.09
C ASP A 118 -42.18 10.77 -24.28
N ALA A 119 -40.89 10.42 -24.40
CA ALA A 119 -40.03 10.80 -25.52
C ALA A 119 -40.46 10.17 -26.85
N ALA A 120 -40.76 8.86 -26.84
CA ALA A 120 -41.13 8.09 -28.01
C ALA A 120 -42.54 8.45 -28.48
N GLU A 121 -43.47 8.76 -27.57
CA GLU A 121 -44.79 9.29 -27.92
C GLU A 121 -44.69 10.67 -28.58
N MET A 122 -43.87 11.57 -28.03
CA MET A 122 -43.61 12.90 -28.63
C MET A 122 -42.83 12.80 -29.96
N VAL A 123 -41.80 11.97 -30.03
CA VAL A 123 -41.04 11.73 -31.27
C VAL A 123 -41.93 11.08 -32.33
N ALA A 124 -42.80 10.14 -31.95
CA ALA A 124 -43.82 9.58 -32.84
C ALA A 124 -44.86 10.63 -33.28
N MET A 125 -45.20 11.59 -32.42
CA MET A 125 -46.03 12.75 -32.77
C MET A 125 -45.31 13.69 -33.77
N PHE A 126 -43.99 13.89 -33.65
CA PHE A 126 -43.21 14.68 -34.60
C PHE A 126 -42.93 13.94 -35.92
N ASP A 127 -42.70 12.62 -35.87
CA ASP A 127 -42.44 11.76 -37.04
C ASP A 127 -43.71 11.22 -37.69
N SER A 128 -44.89 11.59 -37.16
CA SER A 128 -46.18 11.34 -37.78
C SER A 128 -46.20 11.88 -39.23
N PRO A 129 -46.63 11.09 -40.22
CA PRO A 129 -46.82 11.56 -41.60
C PRO A 129 -47.77 12.75 -41.70
N ASP A 130 -48.65 12.91 -40.70
CA ASP A 130 -49.66 13.96 -40.62
C ASP A 130 -49.21 15.13 -39.72
N SER A 131 -47.95 15.16 -39.28
CA SER A 131 -47.41 16.24 -38.45
C SER A 131 -47.41 17.57 -39.23
N PRO A 132 -48.04 18.64 -38.72
CA PRO A 132 -48.10 19.94 -39.41
C PRO A 132 -46.79 20.74 -39.33
N LEU A 133 -45.75 20.17 -38.70
CA LEU A 133 -44.48 20.82 -38.45
C LEU A 133 -43.51 20.59 -39.61
N ASP A 134 -42.76 21.63 -39.97
CA ASP A 134 -41.69 21.54 -40.96
C ASP A 134 -40.49 20.73 -40.40
N GLU A 135 -39.70 20.10 -41.29
CA GLU A 135 -38.58 19.23 -40.91
C GLU A 135 -37.49 19.96 -40.10
N ASP A 136 -37.22 21.24 -40.40
CA ASP A 136 -36.24 22.02 -39.63
C ASP A 136 -36.77 22.32 -38.22
N VAL A 137 -38.07 22.54 -38.08
CA VAL A 137 -38.73 22.76 -36.78
C VAL A 137 -38.78 21.46 -35.96
N LYS A 138 -39.06 20.31 -36.59
CA LYS A 138 -38.97 18.99 -35.93
C LYS A 138 -37.57 18.73 -35.41
N LYS A 139 -36.55 19.05 -36.21
CA LYS A 139 -35.14 18.85 -35.84
C LYS A 139 -34.75 19.76 -34.67
N GLU A 140 -35.17 21.02 -34.69
CA GLU A 140 -34.94 21.96 -33.58
C GLU A 140 -35.66 21.50 -32.30
N LEU A 141 -36.95 21.14 -32.38
CA LEU A 141 -37.72 20.66 -31.22
C LEU A 141 -37.15 19.36 -30.63
N LYS A 142 -36.73 18.41 -31.47
CA LYS A 142 -36.03 17.19 -31.00
C LYS A 142 -34.69 17.53 -30.32
N SER A 143 -33.96 18.52 -30.85
CA SER A 143 -32.71 18.98 -30.23
C SER A 143 -32.97 19.71 -28.90
N GLN A 144 -34.00 20.54 -28.84
CA GLN A 144 -34.38 21.32 -27.66
C GLN A 144 -34.86 20.39 -26.54
N TRP A 145 -35.72 19.44 -26.87
CA TRP A 145 -36.27 18.50 -25.90
C TRP A 145 -35.22 17.52 -25.37
N ARG A 146 -34.26 17.08 -26.22
CA ARG A 146 -33.07 16.37 -25.75
C ARG A 146 -32.23 17.21 -24.78
N LYS A 147 -32.09 18.51 -25.03
CA LYS A 147 -31.42 19.42 -24.09
C LYS A 147 -32.21 19.54 -22.79
N ASP A 148 -33.53 19.60 -22.86
CA ASP A 148 -34.41 19.72 -21.70
C ASP A 148 -34.40 18.43 -20.84
N LEU A 149 -34.44 17.24 -21.44
CA LEU A 149 -34.25 15.97 -20.71
C LEU A 149 -32.90 15.90 -19.99
N MET A 150 -31.86 16.43 -20.62
CA MET A 150 -30.53 16.44 -20.04
C MET A 150 -30.37 17.49 -18.95
N GLN A 151 -31.13 18.59 -19.01
CA GLN A 151 -31.22 19.57 -17.93
C GLN A 151 -32.06 19.06 -16.75
N GLU A 152 -33.05 18.20 -16.99
CA GLU A 152 -33.89 17.59 -15.96
C GLU A 152 -33.29 16.34 -15.28
N GLY A 153 -32.09 15.91 -15.69
CA GLY A 153 -31.30 14.89 -14.96
C GLY A 153 -31.30 13.49 -15.55
N PHE A 154 -31.66 13.31 -16.83
CA PHE A 154 -31.78 11.98 -17.46
C PHE A 154 -30.49 11.41 -18.07
N GLY A 155 -29.33 11.76 -17.50
CA GLY A 155 -28.08 11.13 -17.92
C GLY A 155 -26.89 11.36 -16.99
N SER A 156 -25.83 10.59 -17.20
CA SER A 156 -24.61 10.66 -16.42
C SER A 156 -23.39 10.95 -17.29
N LEU A 157 -22.46 11.72 -16.73
CA LEU A 157 -21.15 11.98 -17.27
C LEU A 157 -20.13 12.17 -16.14
N GLY A 158 -18.87 11.90 -16.44
CA GLY A 158 -17.75 12.08 -15.51
C GLY A 158 -17.02 10.79 -15.22
N ALA A 159 -15.73 10.91 -14.94
CA ALA A 159 -14.89 9.80 -14.50
C ALA A 159 -15.14 9.40 -13.03
N SER A 160 -15.98 10.14 -12.30
CA SER A 160 -16.13 10.03 -10.84
C SER A 160 -16.54 8.63 -10.37
N ALA A 161 -17.46 7.96 -11.06
CA ALA A 161 -17.85 6.61 -10.68
C ALA A 161 -16.69 5.60 -10.90
N VAL A 162 -15.84 5.79 -11.92
CA VAL A 162 -14.60 5.00 -12.08
C VAL A 162 -13.64 5.28 -10.95
N ILE A 163 -13.50 6.55 -10.55
CA ILE A 163 -12.66 6.97 -9.42
C ILE A 163 -13.12 6.30 -8.13
N PHE A 164 -14.44 6.25 -7.87
CA PHE A 164 -14.98 5.51 -6.71
C PHE A 164 -14.71 4.00 -6.81
N GLY A 165 -14.70 3.44 -8.02
CA GLY A 165 -14.25 2.07 -8.22
C GLY A 165 -12.76 1.87 -7.89
N LEU A 166 -11.88 2.76 -8.33
CA LEU A 166 -10.45 2.74 -7.97
C LEU A 166 -10.23 2.96 -6.47
N LEU A 167 -11.03 3.83 -5.85
CA LEU A 167 -11.05 4.07 -4.41
C LEU A 167 -11.38 2.76 -3.66
N ALA A 168 -12.39 2.01 -4.10
CA ALA A 168 -12.72 0.70 -3.55
C ALA A 168 -11.56 -0.29 -3.69
N VAL A 169 -10.91 -0.33 -4.87
CA VAL A 169 -9.72 -1.16 -5.10
C VAL A 169 -8.60 -0.80 -4.12
N CYS A 170 -8.35 0.48 -3.86
CA CYS A 170 -7.36 0.95 -2.90
C CYS A 170 -7.68 0.51 -1.45
N VAL A 171 -8.94 0.56 -1.03
CA VAL A 171 -9.36 0.05 0.30
C VAL A 171 -9.14 -1.45 0.43
N ILE A 172 -9.25 -2.20 -0.67
CA ILE A 172 -9.03 -3.64 -0.63
C ILE A 172 -7.54 -3.97 -0.68
N TRP A 173 -6.74 -3.25 -1.46
CA TRP A 173 -5.34 -3.61 -1.75
C TRP A 173 -4.30 -2.95 -0.85
N ALA A 174 -4.59 -1.76 -0.33
CA ALA A 174 -3.65 -0.95 0.44
C ALA A 174 -4.28 -0.18 1.63
N PRO A 175 -5.25 -0.72 2.38
CA PRO A 175 -5.96 0.00 3.44
C PRO A 175 -5.09 0.59 4.56
N SER A 176 -3.94 -0.04 4.87
CA SER A 176 -3.00 0.39 5.92
C SER A 176 -1.87 1.29 5.41
N ASN A 177 -1.74 1.46 4.10
CA ASN A 177 -0.86 2.46 3.52
C ASN A 177 -1.44 3.87 3.73
N ASN A 178 -0.59 4.88 3.64
CA ASN A 178 -0.97 6.27 3.83
C ASN A 178 -0.94 7.06 2.52
N PHE A 179 -1.83 8.04 2.44
CA PHE A 179 -1.74 9.18 1.56
C PHE A 179 -1.13 10.37 2.29
N ASP A 180 -0.25 11.08 1.61
CA ASP A 180 0.15 12.42 2.00
C ASP A 180 -0.95 13.39 1.58
N VAL A 181 -1.62 13.95 2.57
CA VAL A 181 -2.81 14.78 2.42
C VAL A 181 -2.48 16.19 2.86
N TYR A 182 -2.88 17.16 2.04
CA TYR A 182 -3.08 18.52 2.49
C TYR A 182 -4.56 18.76 2.74
N PHE A 183 -4.89 19.21 3.95
CA PHE A 183 -6.24 19.56 4.37
C PHE A 183 -6.29 20.97 4.97
N ARG A 184 -7.32 21.72 4.58
CA ARG A 184 -7.61 23.06 5.10
C ARG A 184 -9.11 23.26 5.28
N TRP A 185 -9.52 23.81 6.42
CA TRP A 185 -10.92 24.12 6.73
C TRP A 185 -11.33 25.46 6.08
N GLY A 186 -12.10 25.41 4.98
CA GLY A 186 -12.50 26.62 4.25
C GLY A 186 -11.33 27.37 3.57
N LEU A 187 -11.65 28.48 2.88
CA LEU A 187 -10.66 29.30 2.17
C LEU A 187 -9.86 30.22 3.12
N PHE A 188 -10.38 30.50 4.32
CA PHE A 188 -9.85 31.53 5.22
C PHE A 188 -9.31 30.98 6.55
N MET A 189 -9.70 29.78 6.99
CA MET A 189 -9.14 29.18 8.21
C MET A 189 -7.95 28.27 7.84
N PRO A 190 -6.71 28.60 8.26
CA PRO A 190 -5.61 27.65 8.18
C PRO A 190 -5.86 26.51 9.17
N ALA A 191 -5.49 25.28 8.80
CA ALA A 191 -5.45 24.19 9.76
C ALA A 191 -4.38 24.53 10.84
N PRO A 192 -4.65 24.30 12.14
CA PRO A 192 -3.74 24.71 13.22
C PRO A 192 -2.30 24.18 13.11
N ASP A 193 -2.11 23.09 12.37
CA ASP A 193 -0.86 22.35 12.16
C ASP A 193 -0.23 22.60 10.77
N GLY A 194 -0.75 23.56 9.98
CA GLY A 194 -0.28 23.80 8.62
C GLY A 194 -0.91 22.89 7.55
N GLY A 195 -1.77 21.95 7.95
CA GLY A 195 -2.65 21.19 7.05
C GLY A 195 -2.04 19.96 6.37
N ILE A 196 -0.75 19.69 6.56
CA ILE A 196 -0.09 18.50 5.98
C ILE A 196 -0.21 17.32 6.95
N ARG A 197 -0.75 16.20 6.47
CA ARG A 197 -1.03 15.01 7.28
C ARG A 197 -0.80 13.73 6.48
N GLU A 198 -0.41 12.67 7.15
CA GLU A 198 -0.40 11.31 6.61
C GLU A 198 -1.67 10.60 7.09
N TRP A 199 -2.57 10.27 6.16
CA TRP A 199 -3.81 9.57 6.48
C TRP A 199 -3.84 8.22 5.82
N ALA A 200 -4.24 7.20 6.57
CA ALA A 200 -4.47 5.88 6.00
C ALA A 200 -5.42 5.96 4.82
N ILE A 201 -5.13 5.24 3.74
CA ILE A 201 -5.96 5.14 2.54
C ILE A 201 -7.38 4.74 2.95
N SER A 202 -7.52 3.77 3.85
CA SER A 202 -8.82 3.37 4.41
C SER A 202 -9.59 4.54 5.04
N THR A 203 -8.94 5.41 5.81
CA THR A 203 -9.56 6.60 6.41
C THR A 203 -10.03 7.59 5.35
N VAL A 204 -9.17 7.90 4.37
CA VAL A 204 -9.50 8.82 3.27
C VAL A 204 -10.71 8.29 2.49
N CYS A 205 -10.66 7.02 2.11
CA CYS A 205 -11.74 6.35 1.39
C CYS A 205 -13.04 6.31 2.21
N ALA A 206 -12.97 5.96 3.49
CA ALA A 206 -14.14 5.91 4.37
C ALA A 206 -14.80 7.29 4.50
N MET A 207 -14.03 8.37 4.56
CA MET A 207 -14.58 9.72 4.59
C MET A 207 -15.37 10.06 3.32
N PHE A 208 -14.84 9.74 2.13
CA PHE A 208 -15.55 10.00 0.87
C PHE A 208 -16.79 9.14 0.74
N VAL A 209 -16.70 7.84 1.03
CA VAL A 209 -17.87 6.94 0.99
C VAL A 209 -18.92 7.37 2.01
N ALA A 210 -18.52 7.71 3.24
CA ALA A 210 -19.45 8.20 4.26
C ALA A 210 -20.11 9.52 3.84
N LYS A 211 -19.38 10.43 3.18
CA LYS A 211 -19.95 11.66 2.63
C LYS A 211 -20.99 11.36 1.55
N GLU A 212 -20.72 10.44 0.62
CA GLU A 212 -21.71 10.05 -0.40
C GLU A 212 -22.93 9.36 0.22
N MET A 213 -22.73 8.41 1.15
CA MET A 213 -23.82 7.73 1.84
C MET A 213 -24.67 8.70 2.66
N PHE A 214 -24.04 9.61 3.39
CA PHE A 214 -24.73 10.62 4.18
C PHE A 214 -25.55 11.55 3.30
N MET A 215 -24.98 12.05 2.19
CA MET A 215 -25.70 12.92 1.25
C MET A 215 -26.83 12.18 0.53
N PHE A 216 -26.59 10.96 0.08
CA PHE A 216 -27.61 10.09 -0.52
C PHE A 216 -28.78 9.89 0.45
N TRP A 217 -28.50 9.54 1.71
CA TRP A 217 -29.52 9.40 2.74
C TRP A 217 -30.25 10.73 3.04
N LEU A 218 -29.50 11.81 3.24
CA LEU A 218 -30.03 13.14 3.57
C LEU A 218 -30.99 13.67 2.50
N MET A 219 -30.72 13.36 1.23
CA MET A 219 -31.56 13.75 0.09
C MET A 219 -32.77 12.84 -0.12
N GLY A 220 -32.97 11.83 0.73
CA GLY A 220 -34.10 10.88 0.62
C GLY A 220 -33.82 9.67 -0.29
N MET A 221 -32.55 9.34 -0.51
CA MET A 221 -32.07 8.28 -1.40
C MET A 221 -32.58 8.37 -2.85
N PRO A 222 -32.59 9.57 -3.47
CA PRO A 222 -32.98 9.71 -4.86
C PRO A 222 -31.89 9.12 -5.78
N LEU A 223 -32.26 8.73 -6.99
CA LEU A 223 -31.28 8.40 -8.02
C LEU A 223 -30.48 9.66 -8.38
N SER A 224 -29.32 9.82 -7.74
CA SER A 224 -28.50 11.02 -7.77
C SER A 224 -27.02 10.69 -8.06
N SER A 225 -26.19 11.73 -8.18
CA SER A 225 -24.75 11.57 -8.38
C SER A 225 -24.11 10.68 -7.30
N GLU A 226 -24.58 10.77 -6.06
CA GLU A 226 -24.14 9.96 -4.93
C GLU A 226 -24.40 8.46 -5.16
N ALA A 227 -25.60 8.12 -5.64
CA ALA A 227 -25.96 6.74 -5.98
C ALA A 227 -25.05 6.18 -7.10
N LEU A 228 -24.74 7.01 -8.10
CA LEU A 228 -23.84 6.65 -9.20
C LEU A 228 -22.41 6.39 -8.71
N HIS A 229 -21.91 7.20 -7.77
CA HIS A 229 -20.61 6.98 -7.13
C HIS A 229 -20.57 5.68 -6.33
N LEU A 230 -21.62 5.39 -5.55
CA LEU A 230 -21.72 4.14 -4.77
C LEU A 230 -21.80 2.91 -5.69
N ASN A 231 -22.48 2.99 -6.83
CA ASN A 231 -22.45 1.93 -7.86
C ASN A 231 -21.02 1.69 -8.37
N GLY A 232 -20.27 2.76 -8.67
CA GLY A 232 -18.86 2.67 -9.04
C GLY A 232 -18.01 1.98 -7.97
N PHE A 233 -18.22 2.34 -6.69
CA PHE A 233 -17.55 1.70 -5.55
C PHE A 233 -17.83 0.19 -5.49
N ILE A 234 -19.09 -0.24 -5.67
CA ILE A 234 -19.48 -1.67 -5.63
C ILE A 234 -18.80 -2.45 -6.76
N VAL A 235 -18.86 -1.92 -8.00
CA VAL A 235 -18.22 -2.55 -9.16
C VAL A 235 -16.70 -2.65 -8.96
N GLY A 236 -16.08 -1.58 -8.49
CA GLY A 236 -14.64 -1.57 -8.18
C GLY A 236 -14.27 -2.53 -7.05
N ALA A 237 -15.09 -2.63 -6.00
CA ALA A 237 -14.88 -3.57 -4.90
C ALA A 237 -14.89 -5.02 -5.39
N ALA A 238 -15.86 -5.38 -6.24
CA ALA A 238 -15.92 -6.71 -6.86
C ALA A 238 -14.69 -7.00 -7.72
N CYS A 239 -14.27 -6.04 -8.55
CA CYS A 239 -13.07 -6.17 -9.38
C CYS A 239 -11.80 -6.31 -8.52
N GLY A 240 -11.62 -5.43 -7.53
CA GLY A 240 -10.46 -5.42 -6.64
C GLY A 240 -10.35 -6.71 -5.82
N ALA A 241 -11.45 -7.17 -5.23
CA ALA A 241 -11.50 -8.43 -4.50
C ALA A 241 -11.22 -9.63 -5.41
N GLY A 242 -11.83 -9.69 -6.60
CA GLY A 242 -11.60 -10.75 -7.57
C GLY A 242 -10.14 -10.83 -8.00
N MET A 243 -9.54 -9.69 -8.37
CA MET A 243 -8.13 -9.61 -8.75
C MET A 243 -7.19 -10.08 -7.62
N LEU A 244 -7.49 -9.73 -6.37
CA LEU A 244 -6.73 -10.18 -5.21
C LEU A 244 -6.86 -11.70 -5.03
N VAL A 245 -8.09 -12.23 -5.01
CA VAL A 245 -8.36 -13.66 -4.76
C VAL A 245 -7.83 -14.55 -5.88
N TRP A 246 -7.90 -14.10 -7.13
CA TRP A 246 -7.37 -14.82 -8.30
C TRP A 246 -5.85 -14.66 -8.49
N GLY A 247 -5.19 -13.85 -7.66
CA GLY A 247 -3.75 -13.65 -7.72
C GLY A 247 -3.29 -12.86 -8.94
N TRP A 248 -4.10 -11.91 -9.41
CA TRP A 248 -3.74 -10.94 -10.44
C TRP A 248 -2.99 -9.74 -9.86
N VAL A 249 -3.02 -9.59 -8.54
CA VAL A 249 -2.24 -8.61 -7.77
C VAL A 249 -1.66 -9.30 -6.54
N ASP A 250 -0.43 -8.93 -6.17
CA ASP A 250 0.14 -9.24 -4.85
C ASP A 250 0.17 -7.94 -4.05
N CYS A 251 -0.43 -7.95 -2.87
CA CYS A 251 -0.50 -6.79 -1.99
C CYS A 251 0.46 -6.88 -0.81
N GLU A 252 1.33 -7.88 -0.76
CA GLU A 252 2.40 -8.04 0.24
C GLU A 252 1.92 -8.01 1.70
N GLY A 253 0.67 -8.42 1.95
CA GLY A 253 0.10 -8.40 3.29
C GLY A 253 -0.55 -7.08 3.70
N TYR A 254 -0.55 -6.05 2.84
CA TYR A 254 -1.21 -4.78 3.09
C TYR A 254 -2.72 -4.82 2.79
N ASP A 255 -3.20 -5.83 2.06
CA ASP A 255 -4.61 -5.95 1.67
C ASP A 255 -5.56 -6.22 2.85
N LEU A 256 -6.83 -5.95 2.61
CA LEU A 256 -7.88 -6.07 3.61
C LEU A 256 -8.06 -7.50 4.15
N ILE A 257 -7.82 -8.53 3.32
CA ILE A 257 -7.91 -9.94 3.76
C ILE A 257 -6.77 -10.23 4.74
N SER A 258 -5.57 -9.72 4.46
CA SER A 258 -4.40 -9.85 5.33
C SER A 258 -4.61 -9.18 6.69
N ILE A 259 -5.12 -7.94 6.68
CA ILE A 259 -5.36 -7.17 7.91
C ILE A 259 -6.43 -7.85 8.76
N TRP A 260 -7.58 -8.20 8.17
CA TRP A 260 -8.67 -8.84 8.91
C TRP A 260 -8.26 -10.24 9.41
N GLY A 261 -7.53 -10.99 8.58
CA GLY A 261 -7.05 -12.32 8.96
C GLY A 261 -5.88 -12.33 9.95
N GLY A 262 -5.28 -11.18 10.26
CA GLY A 262 -4.10 -11.06 11.12
C GLY A 262 -2.84 -11.77 10.59
N LYS A 263 -2.82 -12.13 9.30
CA LYS A 263 -1.70 -12.84 8.65
C LYS A 263 -1.65 -12.49 7.16
N PRO A 264 -0.45 -12.43 6.55
CA PRO A 264 -0.34 -12.13 5.12
C PRO A 264 -1.12 -13.12 4.24
N TYR A 265 -2.11 -12.61 3.53
CA TYR A 265 -2.86 -13.32 2.51
C TYR A 265 -1.99 -13.50 1.27
N LYS A 266 -2.05 -14.70 0.68
CA LYS A 266 -1.42 -14.99 -0.60
C LYS A 266 -2.31 -15.86 -1.45
N ALA A 267 -2.65 -15.38 -2.63
CA ALA A 267 -3.50 -16.13 -3.56
C ALA A 267 -2.84 -17.46 -3.94
N LYS A 268 -3.65 -18.53 -4.05
CA LYS A 268 -3.17 -19.88 -4.39
C LYS A 268 -2.38 -19.90 -5.70
N ALA A 269 -2.80 -19.10 -6.69
CA ALA A 269 -2.14 -18.99 -7.98
C ALA A 269 -0.72 -18.40 -7.85
N ILE A 270 -0.54 -17.37 -7.02
CA ILE A 270 0.77 -16.75 -6.76
C ILE A 270 1.66 -17.72 -6.01
N ALA A 271 1.17 -18.32 -4.91
CA ALA A 271 1.93 -19.30 -4.13
C ALA A 271 2.38 -20.51 -4.99
N LYS A 272 1.53 -20.95 -5.93
CA LYS A 272 1.88 -22.00 -6.89
C LYS A 272 3.00 -21.56 -7.84
N ARG A 273 2.90 -20.37 -8.44
CA ARG A 273 3.93 -19.83 -9.36
C ARG A 273 5.28 -19.70 -8.68
N GLU A 274 5.31 -19.14 -7.48
CA GLU A 274 6.56 -19.01 -6.70
C GLU A 274 7.17 -20.37 -6.35
N ARG A 275 6.33 -21.36 -6.01
CA ARG A 275 6.81 -22.72 -5.75
C ARG A 275 7.42 -23.35 -7.01
N GLU A 276 6.81 -23.15 -8.17
CA GLU A 276 7.32 -23.63 -9.45
C GLU A 276 8.61 -22.92 -9.87
N GLU A 277 8.68 -21.60 -9.72
CA GLU A 277 9.88 -20.79 -9.98
C GLU A 277 11.02 -21.19 -9.05
N ARG A 278 10.75 -21.35 -7.75
CA ARG A 278 11.73 -21.85 -6.77
C ARG A 278 12.22 -23.24 -7.12
N ALA A 279 11.33 -24.15 -7.55
CA ALA A 279 11.72 -25.49 -7.98
C ALA A 279 12.63 -25.45 -9.22
N LYS A 280 12.31 -24.63 -10.22
CA LYS A 280 13.15 -24.41 -11.42
C LYS A 280 14.51 -23.83 -11.04
N HIS A 281 14.54 -22.83 -10.15
CA HIS A 281 15.78 -22.24 -9.67
C HIS A 281 16.64 -23.27 -8.93
N LEU A 282 16.08 -24.04 -8.00
CA LEU A 282 16.80 -25.12 -7.30
C LEU A 282 17.31 -26.20 -8.26
N GLN A 283 16.56 -26.52 -9.30
CA GLN A 283 17.00 -27.46 -10.33
C GLN A 283 18.18 -26.90 -11.15
N SER A 284 18.20 -25.59 -11.42
CA SER A 284 19.32 -24.93 -12.11
C SER A 284 20.63 -24.94 -11.31
N LEU A 285 20.53 -25.03 -9.97
CA LEU A 285 21.68 -25.10 -9.07
C LEU A 285 22.25 -26.53 -8.93
N LYS A 286 21.53 -27.56 -9.36
CA LYS A 286 22.05 -28.94 -9.31
C LYS A 286 23.14 -29.10 -10.39
N PRO A 287 24.36 -29.54 -10.03
CA PRO A 287 25.43 -29.73 -11.00
C PRO A 287 25.00 -30.74 -12.05
N LYS A 288 25.18 -30.39 -13.34
CA LYS A 288 24.99 -31.32 -14.45
C LYS A 288 26.21 -32.24 -14.53
N GLY A 289 26.18 -33.36 -13.82
CA GLY A 289 27.20 -34.41 -13.89
C GLY A 289 27.29 -35.23 -12.61
N PRO A 290 27.81 -36.47 -12.67
CA PRO A 290 28.05 -37.26 -11.47
C PRO A 290 29.01 -36.52 -10.52
N PRO A 291 28.86 -36.69 -9.19
CA PRO A 291 29.68 -35.99 -8.21
C PRO A 291 31.16 -36.32 -8.46
N GLN A 292 31.96 -35.33 -8.87
CA GLN A 292 33.41 -35.48 -8.89
C GLN A 292 33.88 -35.60 -7.44
N ALA A 293 34.42 -36.76 -7.09
CA ALA A 293 35.03 -37.00 -5.80
C ALA A 293 36.21 -36.03 -5.63
N VAL A 294 36.06 -35.06 -4.72
CA VAL A 294 37.17 -34.18 -4.33
C VAL A 294 38.06 -34.96 -3.37
N ILE A 295 39.19 -35.44 -3.86
CA ILE A 295 40.23 -36.06 -3.04
C ILE A 295 40.96 -34.94 -2.28
N PRO A 296 40.99 -34.94 -0.94
CA PRO A 296 41.72 -33.92 -0.19
C PRO A 296 43.22 -34.10 -0.39
N LYS A 297 43.92 -33.04 -0.83
CA LYS A 297 45.39 -33.02 -0.82
C LYS A 297 45.87 -32.90 0.64
N MET A 298 46.69 -33.86 1.08
CA MET A 298 47.36 -33.80 2.39
C MET A 298 48.29 -32.57 2.48
N PRO A 299 48.38 -31.90 3.64
CA PRO A 299 49.32 -30.81 3.85
C PRO A 299 50.76 -31.33 3.98
N HIS A 300 51.69 -30.65 3.30
CA HIS A 300 53.13 -30.89 3.38
C HIS A 300 53.63 -30.80 4.83
N GLN A 301 54.49 -31.76 5.19
CA GLN A 301 55.23 -31.82 6.45
C GLN A 301 56.05 -30.55 6.70
N ILE A 302 55.87 -29.94 7.87
CA ILE A 302 56.77 -28.90 8.39
C ILE A 302 57.93 -29.62 9.08
N GLN A 303 59.14 -29.41 8.56
CA GLN A 303 60.38 -29.86 9.20
C GLN A 303 60.61 -29.11 10.52
N SER A 304 60.92 -29.89 11.54
CA SER A 304 61.31 -29.50 12.89
C SER A 304 62.65 -28.79 12.94
N ASN A 305 62.73 -27.68 13.68
CA ASN A 305 63.98 -27.20 14.27
C ASN A 305 63.89 -27.29 15.80
N VAL A 306 64.91 -27.91 16.37
CA VAL A 306 65.11 -28.23 17.79
C VAL A 306 66.00 -27.17 18.44
N MET A 307 65.65 -26.72 19.65
CA MET A 307 66.56 -26.38 20.77
C MET A 307 65.70 -26.12 22.04
N ALA A 308 65.70 -27.06 22.99
CA ALA A 308 66.51 -27.09 24.24
C ALA A 308 65.83 -26.32 25.40
N THR A 309 65.02 -27.01 26.23
CA THR A 309 65.30 -27.56 27.59
C THR A 309 65.09 -26.59 28.75
N THR A 310 64.08 -26.86 29.62
CA THR A 310 64.22 -27.14 31.07
C THR A 310 62.86 -27.51 31.70
N THR A 311 62.85 -28.58 32.50
CA THR A 311 61.82 -29.04 33.48
C THR A 311 62.57 -29.32 34.81
N PRO A 312 61.96 -29.61 36.01
CA PRO A 312 60.57 -30.01 36.32
C PRO A 312 59.90 -29.49 37.66
N SER A 313 58.56 -29.63 37.78
CA SER A 313 57.63 -29.99 38.91
C SER A 313 57.87 -29.63 40.40
N PRO A 314 56.95 -29.91 41.37
CA PRO A 314 55.48 -30.13 41.38
C PRO A 314 54.75 -29.31 42.50
N ASP A 315 53.41 -29.35 42.57
CA ASP A 315 52.59 -29.60 43.81
C ASP A 315 51.11 -29.14 43.68
N THR A 316 50.21 -30.07 43.98
CA THR A 316 48.74 -29.99 44.15
C THR A 316 48.38 -30.08 45.66
N PRO A 317 47.11 -30.12 46.17
CA PRO A 317 45.74 -30.00 45.61
C PRO A 317 44.76 -29.15 46.51
N ASP A 318 43.44 -29.27 46.25
CA ASP A 318 42.29 -29.20 47.21
C ASP A 318 41.67 -27.82 47.59
N LEU A 319 40.34 -27.54 47.73
CA LEU A 319 39.08 -28.33 47.86
C LEU A 319 37.79 -27.42 47.80
N ILE A 320 36.73 -27.89 47.12
CA ILE A 320 35.22 -27.82 47.31
C ILE A 320 34.36 -26.50 47.26
N PRO A 321 32.99 -26.57 47.13
CA PRO A 321 32.23 -25.88 46.07
C PRO A 321 31.13 -24.91 46.60
N GLY A 322 30.39 -24.26 45.70
CA GLY A 322 29.16 -23.56 46.08
C GLY A 322 28.26 -23.24 44.88
N ASP A 323 27.14 -23.95 44.77
CA ASP A 323 25.93 -23.53 44.04
C ASP A 323 24.86 -23.08 45.08
N PRO A 324 23.72 -22.48 44.69
CA PRO A 324 23.51 -21.32 43.82
C PRO A 324 22.60 -20.27 44.51
N VAL A 325 22.66 -18.99 44.11
CA VAL A 325 21.69 -17.98 44.58
C VAL A 325 20.65 -17.70 43.49
N ALA A 326 19.42 -18.10 43.78
CA ALA A 326 18.20 -17.73 43.08
C ALA A 326 17.79 -16.29 43.42
N PHE A 327 17.37 -15.52 42.42
CA PHE A 327 16.52 -14.35 42.62
C PHE A 327 15.16 -14.61 41.99
N ALA A 328 14.15 -14.74 42.86
CA ALA A 328 12.75 -14.76 42.52
C ALA A 328 12.23 -13.31 42.36
N GLY A 329 11.49 -13.07 41.29
CA GLY A 329 10.65 -11.89 41.08
C GLY A 329 9.38 -12.34 40.36
N ALA A 330 8.30 -12.48 41.12
CA ALA A 330 7.08 -13.15 40.74
C ALA A 330 6.26 -12.40 39.66
N ARG A 331 5.72 -13.16 38.70
CA ARG A 331 4.40 -12.88 38.11
C ARG A 331 3.56 -14.15 38.24
N THR A 332 2.44 -14.00 38.93
CA THR A 332 1.49 -15.03 39.33
C THR A 332 0.86 -15.72 38.12
N ALA A 333 0.94 -17.05 38.10
CA ALA A 333 0.19 -17.90 37.18
C ALA A 333 -1.23 -18.10 37.72
N VAL A 334 -2.24 -17.70 36.96
CA VAL A 334 -3.63 -18.14 37.17
C VAL A 334 -3.70 -19.62 36.77
N LYS A 335 -3.93 -20.52 37.73
CA LYS A 335 -4.29 -21.91 37.45
C LYS A 335 -5.77 -21.96 37.10
N VAL A 336 -6.09 -22.11 35.81
CA VAL A 336 -7.45 -22.47 35.38
C VAL A 336 -7.56 -24.00 35.43
N ASN A 337 -8.48 -24.50 36.26
CA ASN A 337 -8.80 -25.91 36.39
C ASN A 337 -9.77 -26.28 35.25
N LEU A 338 -9.39 -27.24 34.39
CA LEU A 338 -10.09 -27.52 33.13
C LEU A 338 -11.36 -28.40 33.27
N PHE A 339 -11.88 -28.63 34.48
CA PHE A 339 -12.98 -29.56 34.72
C PHE A 339 -13.95 -29.12 35.84
N ASP A 340 -14.24 -27.81 35.96
CA ASP A 340 -15.39 -27.37 36.75
C ASP A 340 -16.65 -27.35 35.89
N HIS A 341 -17.70 -28.02 36.36
CA HIS A 341 -18.93 -28.32 35.61
C HIS A 341 -20.04 -27.27 35.80
N ASP A 342 -19.70 -26.06 36.26
CA ASP A 342 -20.68 -25.02 36.54
C ASP A 342 -20.65 -23.92 35.46
N LEU A 343 -21.43 -24.12 34.39
CA LEU A 343 -21.62 -23.16 33.30
C LEU A 343 -22.81 -22.23 33.62
N SER A 344 -22.62 -21.35 34.60
CA SER A 344 -23.28 -20.05 34.56
C SER A 344 -22.36 -19.09 33.80
N LEU A 345 -22.81 -18.61 32.64
CA LEU A 345 -22.10 -17.60 31.86
C LEU A 345 -22.10 -16.28 32.65
N PRO A 346 -20.93 -15.65 32.89
CA PRO A 346 -20.92 -14.28 33.39
C PRO A 346 -21.32 -13.33 32.27
N ASP A 347 -22.20 -12.37 32.59
CA ASP A 347 -22.41 -11.16 31.81
C ASP A 347 -21.06 -10.43 31.61
N PHE A 348 -20.65 -10.25 30.35
CA PHE A 348 -19.53 -9.37 30.00
C PHE A 348 -20.05 -8.20 29.16
N ASP A 349 -20.62 -7.23 29.87
CA ASP A 349 -20.59 -5.82 29.49
C ASP A 349 -19.55 -5.14 30.40
N ASP A 350 -18.27 -5.15 30.00
CA ASP A 350 -17.19 -4.54 30.78
C ASP A 350 -16.17 -3.74 29.95
N GLY A 351 -16.54 -3.20 28.78
CA GLY A 351 -15.76 -2.13 28.13
C GLY A 351 -14.26 -2.40 27.95
N THR A 352 -13.83 -3.66 27.88
CA THR A 352 -12.43 -4.03 27.73
C THR A 352 -12.00 -3.85 26.28
N VAL A 353 -11.19 -2.82 26.03
CA VAL A 353 -10.52 -2.62 24.75
C VAL A 353 -9.64 -3.84 24.48
N LEU A 354 -9.91 -4.60 23.42
CA LEU A 354 -8.99 -5.60 22.89
C LEU A 354 -7.76 -4.87 22.36
N VAL A 355 -6.78 -4.63 23.24
CA VAL A 355 -5.51 -4.01 22.86
C VAL A 355 -4.73 -5.05 22.05
N ASP A 356 -4.38 -4.71 20.80
CA ASP A 356 -3.46 -5.51 19.99
C ASP A 356 -2.12 -5.65 20.74
N PRO A 357 -1.74 -6.87 21.18
CA PRO A 357 -0.51 -7.07 21.96
C PRO A 357 0.74 -6.58 21.23
N VAL A 358 0.76 -6.65 19.90
CA VAL A 358 1.90 -6.19 19.08
C VAL A 358 1.97 -4.66 19.08
N ALA A 359 0.82 -3.98 18.99
CA ALA A 359 0.74 -2.52 19.09
C ALA A 359 1.16 -2.04 20.48
N GLN A 360 0.76 -2.76 21.54
CA GLN A 360 1.17 -2.46 22.90
C GLN A 360 2.68 -2.59 23.09
N THR A 361 3.30 -3.70 22.66
CA THR A 361 4.75 -3.88 22.81
C THR A 361 5.54 -2.83 22.03
N ARG A 362 5.05 -2.38 20.86
CA ARG A 362 5.66 -1.25 20.13
C ARG A 362 5.61 0.05 20.93
N GLN A 363 4.46 0.37 21.53
CA GLN A 363 4.30 1.55 22.37
C GLN A 363 5.18 1.50 23.62
N GLU A 364 5.33 0.32 24.24
CA GLU A 364 6.23 0.13 25.39
C GLU A 364 7.70 0.37 25.02
N ILE A 365 8.14 -0.12 23.86
CA ILE A 365 9.50 0.14 23.34
C ILE A 365 9.70 1.64 23.07
N ASP A 366 8.71 2.31 22.48
CA ASP A 366 8.76 3.76 22.25
C ASP A 366 8.80 4.56 23.57
N ALA A 367 8.07 4.12 24.60
CA ALA A 367 8.09 4.73 25.92
C ALA A 367 9.46 4.60 26.61
N LEU A 368 10.11 3.43 26.50
CA LEU A 368 11.48 3.24 27.00
C LEU A 368 12.48 4.16 26.29
N MET A 369 12.36 4.31 24.97
CA MET A 369 13.18 5.26 24.21
C MET A 369 12.91 6.73 24.57
N ALA A 370 11.70 7.07 24.99
CA ALA A 370 11.36 8.42 25.47
C ALA A 370 12.02 8.73 26.82
N GLN A 371 12.25 7.71 27.66
CA GLN A 371 12.96 7.80 28.93
C GLN A 371 14.49 7.64 28.77
N GLU A 372 14.99 7.64 27.53
CA GLU A 372 16.38 7.35 27.18
C GLU A 372 16.90 5.96 27.62
N ASP A 373 16.00 5.04 27.99
CA ASP A 373 16.33 3.64 28.28
C ASP A 373 16.42 2.79 27.00
N TYR A 374 17.49 3.01 26.25
CA TYR A 374 17.74 2.26 25.02
C TYR A 374 18.13 0.80 25.26
N ALA A 375 18.67 0.49 26.44
CA ALA A 375 19.05 -0.87 26.82
C ALA A 375 17.80 -1.72 27.12
N GLY A 376 16.84 -1.17 27.86
CA GLY A 376 15.52 -1.75 28.07
C GLY A 376 14.76 -1.91 26.75
N ALA A 377 14.76 -0.86 25.91
CA ALA A 377 14.07 -0.89 24.62
C ALA A 377 14.58 -2.01 23.70
N ILE A 378 15.90 -2.21 23.59
CA ILE A 378 16.46 -3.28 22.76
C ILE A 378 16.27 -4.67 23.38
N ALA A 379 16.25 -4.78 24.71
CA ALA A 379 15.98 -6.03 25.41
C ALA A 379 14.53 -6.47 25.18
N LEU A 380 13.56 -5.55 25.27
CA LEU A 380 12.15 -5.81 24.99
C LEU A 380 11.94 -6.17 23.52
N PHE A 381 12.54 -5.44 22.59
CA PHE A 381 12.54 -5.79 21.16
C PHE A 381 13.08 -7.20 20.90
N ALA A 382 14.19 -7.57 21.55
CA ALA A 382 14.80 -8.89 21.38
C ALA A 382 13.97 -10.00 22.05
N ALA A 383 13.31 -9.71 23.18
CA ALA A 383 12.40 -10.63 23.85
C ALA A 383 11.19 -10.92 22.98
N GLU A 384 10.57 -9.87 22.41
CA GLU A 384 9.44 -10.03 21.52
C GLU A 384 9.83 -10.82 20.28
N ARG A 385 10.99 -10.53 19.68
CA ARG A 385 11.50 -11.29 18.53
C ARG A 385 11.81 -12.77 18.78
N LYS A 386 11.97 -13.17 20.04
CA LYS A 386 12.08 -14.59 20.40
C LYS A 386 10.73 -15.29 20.32
N VAL A 387 9.66 -14.57 20.68
CA VAL A 387 8.28 -15.05 20.65
C VAL A 387 7.73 -14.97 19.22
N ASP A 388 7.82 -13.80 18.60
CA ASP A 388 7.45 -13.54 17.21
C ASP A 388 8.65 -13.07 16.38
N ARG A 389 9.20 -13.98 15.57
CA ARG A 389 10.33 -13.65 14.67
C ARG A 389 10.01 -12.59 13.63
N GLN A 390 8.73 -12.33 13.35
CA GLN A 390 8.27 -11.31 12.41
C GLN A 390 8.11 -9.93 13.06
N PHE A 391 8.21 -9.84 14.40
CA PHE A 391 8.13 -8.59 15.11
C PHE A 391 9.24 -7.62 14.65
N VAL A 392 8.80 -6.46 14.18
CA VAL A 392 9.65 -5.36 13.71
C VAL A 392 9.03 -4.02 14.13
N LEU A 393 9.89 -3.07 14.46
CA LEU A 393 9.53 -1.69 14.75
C LEU A 393 9.34 -0.89 13.46
N LEU A 394 8.43 0.08 13.48
CA LEU A 394 8.28 1.04 12.39
C LEU A 394 9.63 1.70 12.05
N PRO A 395 9.89 2.10 10.79
CA PRO A 395 11.19 2.63 10.37
C PRO A 395 11.73 3.77 11.24
N ALA A 396 10.85 4.69 11.68
CA ALA A 396 11.23 5.80 12.55
C ALA A 396 11.69 5.34 13.94
N SER A 397 10.92 4.47 14.61
CA SER A 397 11.26 3.89 15.92
C SER A 397 12.54 3.05 15.84
N LEU A 398 12.71 2.28 14.76
CA LEU A 398 13.92 1.50 14.50
C LEU A 398 15.15 2.41 14.35
N ALA A 399 15.04 3.47 13.56
CA ALA A 399 16.12 4.44 13.36
C ALA A 399 16.46 5.20 14.66
N ARG A 400 15.45 5.58 15.45
CA ARG A 400 15.61 6.23 16.75
C ARG A 400 16.32 5.31 17.74
N LEU A 401 15.89 4.05 17.85
CA LEU A 401 16.51 3.05 18.71
C LEU A 401 17.96 2.80 18.30
N ALA A 402 18.22 2.62 17.00
CA ALA A 402 19.57 2.45 16.49
C ALA A 402 20.47 3.65 16.83
N ALA A 403 19.96 4.88 16.66
CA ALA A 403 20.71 6.09 17.00
C ALA A 403 21.01 6.19 18.51
N GLY A 404 20.04 5.87 19.36
CA GLY A 404 20.22 5.82 20.81
C GLY A 404 21.21 4.76 21.26
N LEU A 405 21.15 3.56 20.68
CA LEU A 405 22.12 2.48 20.93
C LEU A 405 23.54 2.88 20.53
N ILE A 406 23.71 3.58 19.40
CA ILE A 406 25.02 4.08 18.97
C ILE A 406 25.55 5.13 19.96
N ARG A 407 24.71 6.06 20.41
CA ARG A 407 25.10 7.07 21.42
C ARG A 407 25.52 6.45 22.75
N ASN A 408 24.90 5.33 23.13
CA ASN A 408 25.19 4.60 24.36
C ASN A 408 26.17 3.44 24.16
N HIS A 409 27.01 3.48 23.13
CA HIS A 409 28.07 2.49 22.87
C HIS A 409 27.60 1.04 22.64
N HIS A 410 26.30 0.80 22.40
CA HIS A 410 25.74 -0.51 22.05
C HIS A 410 25.78 -0.79 20.54
N THR A 411 26.96 -0.58 19.92
CA THR A 411 27.14 -0.64 18.46
C THR A 411 26.76 -1.99 17.84
N LYS A 412 27.05 -3.11 18.50
CA LYS A 412 26.69 -4.45 18.00
C LYS A 412 25.16 -4.63 17.89
N ALA A 413 24.43 -4.13 18.88
CA ALA A 413 22.97 -4.19 18.91
C ALA A 413 22.37 -3.27 17.84
N ALA A 414 22.92 -2.06 17.67
CA ALA A 414 22.52 -1.15 16.60
C ALA A 414 22.75 -1.75 15.20
N ILE A 415 23.89 -2.42 14.98
CA ILE A 415 24.17 -3.13 13.71
C ILE A 415 23.15 -4.24 13.47
N ALA A 416 22.84 -5.05 14.48
CA ALA A 416 21.86 -6.13 14.34
C ALA A 416 20.47 -5.58 14.01
N LEU A 417 20.04 -4.53 14.71
CA LEU A 417 18.76 -3.86 14.50
C LEU A 417 18.65 -3.25 13.09
N LEU A 418 19.68 -2.53 12.64
CA LEU A 418 19.68 -1.92 11.29
C LEU A 418 19.72 -2.96 10.18
N LYS A 419 20.37 -4.12 10.39
CA LYS A 419 20.32 -5.24 9.44
C LYS A 419 18.91 -5.80 9.33
N ILE A 420 18.28 -6.08 10.46
CA ILE A 420 16.88 -6.52 10.52
C ILE A 420 15.99 -5.50 9.77
N GLY A 421 16.15 -4.20 10.07
CA GLY A 421 15.41 -3.16 9.36
C GLY A 421 15.67 -3.18 7.86
N SER A 422 16.93 -3.28 7.44
CA SER A 422 17.32 -3.27 6.01
C SER A 422 16.76 -4.45 5.23
N ASP A 423 16.48 -5.56 5.90
CA ASP A 423 15.89 -6.75 5.29
C ASP A 423 14.35 -6.63 5.19
N VAL A 424 13.73 -5.80 6.04
CA VAL A 424 12.27 -5.61 6.08
C VAL A 424 11.79 -4.37 5.32
N TYR A 425 12.60 -3.30 5.26
CA TYR A 425 12.22 -2.02 4.65
C TYR A 425 13.16 -1.65 3.49
N PRO A 426 12.86 -2.06 2.25
CA PRO A 426 13.70 -1.82 1.07
C PRO A 426 13.99 -0.33 0.81
N ALA A 427 13.01 0.55 1.05
CA ALA A 427 13.17 1.99 0.85
C ALA A 427 14.23 2.63 1.76
N ASN A 428 14.38 2.12 3.00
CA ASN A 428 15.34 2.62 3.98
C ASN A 428 16.68 1.85 3.94
N ALA A 429 16.70 0.68 3.29
CA ALA A 429 17.87 -0.20 3.24
C ALA A 429 19.14 0.48 2.70
N PRO A 430 19.13 1.35 1.66
CA PRO A 430 20.33 2.04 1.20
C PRO A 430 21.00 2.89 2.30
N GLU A 431 20.21 3.63 3.07
CA GLU A 431 20.71 4.47 4.16
C GLU A 431 21.23 3.61 5.31
N TRP A 432 20.46 2.61 5.73
CA TRP A 432 20.82 1.76 6.86
C TRP A 432 22.02 0.86 6.56
N ARG A 433 22.13 0.30 5.35
CA ARG A 433 23.33 -0.45 4.91
C ARG A 433 24.56 0.44 4.85
N THR A 434 24.41 1.69 4.38
CA THR A 434 25.50 2.69 4.42
C THR A 434 25.89 3.02 5.85
N ARG A 435 24.92 3.12 6.77
CA ARG A 435 25.18 3.35 8.20
C ARG A 435 25.88 2.15 8.85
N VAL A 436 25.42 0.93 8.59
CA VAL A 436 26.06 -0.31 9.07
C VAL A 436 27.51 -0.39 8.60
N ALA A 437 27.78 -0.09 7.32
CA ALA A 437 29.14 -0.04 6.80
C ALA A 437 30.00 0.96 7.56
N SER A 438 29.49 2.17 7.83
CA SER A 438 30.22 3.17 8.62
C SER A 438 30.55 2.68 10.05
N LEU A 439 29.65 1.91 10.67
CA LEU A 439 29.87 1.37 12.02
C LEU A 439 30.95 0.28 12.05
N TYR A 440 31.08 -0.53 10.99
CA TYR A 440 32.16 -1.51 10.87
C TYR A 440 33.54 -0.85 10.68
N LEU A 441 33.61 0.29 9.99
CA LEU A 441 34.85 1.06 9.86
C LEU A 441 35.27 1.76 11.15
N SER A 442 34.30 2.19 11.97
CA SER A 442 34.56 2.82 13.27
C SER A 442 34.70 1.83 14.44
N ALA A 443 34.58 0.52 14.19
CA ALA A 443 34.74 -0.50 15.22
C ALA A 443 36.22 -0.67 15.62
N SER A 444 36.47 -1.29 16.78
CA SER A 444 37.80 -1.69 17.22
C SER A 444 37.82 -3.21 17.52
N PRO A 445 38.51 -4.03 16.71
CA PRO A 445 39.19 -3.65 15.46
C PRO A 445 38.20 -3.25 14.35
N ALA A 446 38.65 -2.41 13.43
CA ALA A 446 37.85 -2.05 12.26
C ALA A 446 37.74 -3.24 11.30
N ASP A 447 36.58 -3.39 10.66
CA ASP A 447 36.32 -4.48 9.69
C ASP A 447 35.95 -3.90 8.31
N PRO A 448 36.95 -3.51 7.51
CA PRO A 448 36.70 -2.94 6.19
C PRO A 448 36.09 -3.96 5.21
N ILE A 449 36.31 -5.27 5.41
CA ILE A 449 35.73 -6.32 4.58
C ILE A 449 34.22 -6.43 4.82
N ALA A 450 33.78 -6.42 6.08
CA ALA A 450 32.36 -6.37 6.41
C ALA A 450 31.71 -5.08 5.91
N ALA A 451 32.39 -3.93 6.02
CA ALA A 451 31.90 -2.67 5.48
C ALA A 451 31.66 -2.74 3.96
N ILE A 452 32.63 -3.26 3.20
CA ILE A 452 32.49 -3.45 1.74
C ILE A 452 31.34 -4.42 1.42
N LYS A 453 31.16 -5.48 2.19
CA LYS A 453 30.06 -6.45 1.99
C LYS A 453 28.69 -5.75 2.07
N HIS A 454 28.49 -4.86 3.03
CA HIS A 454 27.24 -4.10 3.17
C HIS A 454 27.08 -3.03 2.10
N LEU A 455 28.15 -2.33 1.72
CA LEU A 455 28.11 -1.34 0.63
C LEU A 455 27.76 -1.96 -0.73
N LYS A 456 28.18 -3.20 -1.00
CA LYS A 456 27.82 -3.91 -2.24
C LYS A 456 26.32 -4.19 -2.36
N GLN A 457 25.61 -4.22 -1.23
CA GLN A 457 24.17 -4.46 -1.18
C GLN A 457 23.35 -3.17 -1.27
N VAL A 458 23.98 -2.00 -1.38
CA VAL A 458 23.29 -0.71 -1.52
C VAL A 458 22.82 -0.55 -2.96
N ASP A 459 21.51 -0.43 -3.16
CA ASP A 459 20.96 0.01 -4.43
C ASP A 459 21.27 1.50 -4.63
N LYS A 460 22.08 1.80 -5.64
CA LYS A 460 22.54 3.15 -5.93
C LYS A 460 21.47 4.03 -6.55
N GLN A 461 20.46 3.43 -7.18
CA GLN A 461 19.35 4.17 -7.80
C GLN A 461 18.42 4.77 -6.74
N MET A 462 18.32 4.11 -5.58
CA MET A 462 17.53 4.56 -4.43
C MET A 462 18.26 5.55 -3.51
N LEU A 463 19.50 5.96 -3.83
CA LEU A 463 20.24 6.92 -3.03
C LEU A 463 19.80 8.36 -3.33
N ASN A 464 19.21 9.02 -2.32
CA ASN A 464 19.06 10.48 -2.32
C ASN A 464 20.44 11.18 -2.27
N SER A 465 20.49 12.48 -2.57
CA SER A 465 21.74 13.26 -2.65
C SER A 465 22.60 13.17 -1.39
N LYS A 466 21.99 13.37 -0.21
CA LYS A 466 22.68 13.32 1.09
C LYS A 466 23.26 11.94 1.41
N THR A 467 22.50 10.88 1.15
CA THR A 467 22.94 9.50 1.40
C THR A 467 23.97 9.05 0.37
N ARG A 468 23.92 9.59 -0.85
CA ARG A 468 24.91 9.34 -1.92
C ARG A 468 26.31 9.83 -1.55
N ASP A 469 26.42 11.06 -1.06
CA ASP A 469 27.71 11.62 -0.64
C ASP A 469 28.31 10.81 0.51
N ARG A 470 27.46 10.44 1.47
CA ARG A 470 27.85 9.58 2.59
C ARG A 470 28.29 8.19 2.12
N PHE A 471 27.56 7.58 1.19
CA PHE A 471 27.91 6.29 0.60
C PHE A 471 29.28 6.35 -0.07
N LEU A 472 29.55 7.38 -0.87
CA LEU A 472 30.82 7.57 -1.55
C LEU A 472 31.98 7.74 -0.55
N ALA A 473 31.79 8.53 0.50
CA ALA A 473 32.79 8.73 1.55
C ALA A 473 33.12 7.42 2.28
N VAL A 474 32.09 6.68 2.72
CA VAL A 474 32.27 5.39 3.43
C VAL A 474 32.89 4.34 2.51
N ALA A 475 32.51 4.30 1.22
CA ALA A 475 33.08 3.36 0.26
C ALA A 475 34.54 3.65 -0.06
N LYS A 476 34.94 4.93 -0.11
CA LYS A 476 36.34 5.34 -0.27
C LYS A 476 37.17 4.88 0.94
N GLN A 477 36.72 5.22 2.14
CA GLN A 477 37.39 4.86 3.39
C GLN A 477 37.55 3.34 3.54
N ALA A 478 36.48 2.56 3.26
CA ALA A 478 36.54 1.10 3.36
C ALA A 478 37.57 0.47 2.40
N LYS A 479 37.71 1.01 1.19
CA LYS A 479 38.69 0.54 0.21
C LYS A 479 40.12 0.88 0.60
N GLU A 480 40.35 2.06 1.18
CA GLU A 480 41.67 2.48 1.67
C GLU A 480 42.10 1.59 2.83
N MET A 481 41.22 1.36 3.80
CA MET A 481 41.49 0.50 4.96
C MET A 481 41.62 -1.00 4.62
N ALA A 482 41.05 -1.47 3.51
CA ALA A 482 41.21 -2.86 3.06
C ALA A 482 42.51 -3.11 2.28
N ARG A 483 43.23 -2.05 1.88
CA ARG A 483 44.48 -2.12 1.11
C ARG A 483 45.74 -2.00 1.98
N GLY A 484 45.63 -1.33 3.12
CA GLY A 484 46.64 -1.32 4.17
C GLY A 484 46.48 -2.53 5.07
#